data_AF-A0A351SQU2-F1
#
_entry.id   AF-A0A351SQU2-F1
#
_cell.length_a   1.000
_cell.length_b   1.000
_cell.length_c   1.000
_cell.angle_alpha   90.00
_cell.angle_beta   90.00
_cell.angle_gamma   90.00
#
_symmetry.space_group_name_H-M   'P 1'
#
loop_
_entity.id
_entity.type
_entity.pdbx_description
1 polymer ?
#
loop_
_entity_poly.entity_id
_entity_poly.type
_entity_poly.pdbx_seq_one_letter_code
_entity_poly.pdbx_strand_id
1 'polypeptide(L)'
;YVTGLSGSGKTSTSIELADKYHSNLFELDNLGGFFGEYKNSTEIIHILTGEFLQKHPDLEHIIRTEAYVRLKIQNFEEYKRWTKLYVEFLKDYAYNHDGLFIFEGTQIFKCIDAKKFADDPILIIGTSSFISMIRRIKRHYRLDKKKNKKGFFKKHLWKLLNDSKRLHFKDFIELNEFLKKCEKNQRDDKI
;
A
#
# COMPACT_ATOMS: atom_id res chain seq x y z
N TYR A 1 10.01 0.96 7.34
CA TYR A 1 8.75 0.51 6.72
C TYR A 1 7.58 0.63 7.68
N VAL A 2 6.39 0.98 7.19
CA VAL A 2 5.14 1.04 7.96
C VAL A 2 4.05 0.26 7.22
N THR A 3 3.48 -0.75 7.87
CA THR A 3 2.45 -1.59 7.25
C THR A 3 1.33 -1.99 8.22
N GLY A 4 0.31 -2.66 7.70
CA GLY A 4 -0.86 -3.10 8.45
C GLY A 4 -2.10 -3.13 7.57
N LEU A 5 -3.23 -3.52 8.16
CA LEU A 5 -4.50 -3.64 7.43
C LEU A 5 -5.00 -2.28 6.93
N SER A 6 -5.74 -2.29 5.82
CA SER A 6 -6.40 -1.08 5.34
C SER A 6 -7.35 -0.52 6.41
N GLY A 7 -7.09 0.71 6.87
CA GLY A 7 -7.88 1.37 7.92
C GLY A 7 -7.30 1.24 9.33
N SER A 8 -6.13 0.61 9.48
CA SER A 8 -5.44 0.50 10.77
C SER A 8 -4.90 1.84 11.30
N GLY A 9 -4.64 2.81 10.41
CA GLY A 9 -4.00 4.08 10.76
C GLY A 9 -2.57 4.24 10.23
N LYS A 10 -2.09 3.29 9.42
CA LYS A 10 -0.79 3.31 8.69
C LYS A 10 -0.44 4.68 8.11
N THR A 11 -1.34 5.29 7.33
CA THR A 11 -1.11 6.59 6.68
C THR A 11 -0.90 7.69 7.71
N SER A 12 -1.79 7.81 8.70
CA SER A 12 -1.67 8.83 9.75
C SER A 12 -0.38 8.67 10.56
N THR A 13 0.00 7.44 10.91
CA THR A 13 1.25 7.16 11.63
C THR A 13 2.46 7.50 10.78
N SER A 14 2.42 7.20 9.48
CA SER A 14 3.55 7.44 8.58
C SER A 14 3.76 8.92 8.30
N ILE A 15 2.68 9.71 8.19
CA ILE A 15 2.75 11.18 8.10
C ILE A 15 3.36 11.76 9.38
N GLU A 16 2.90 11.33 10.56
CA GLU A 16 3.45 11.79 11.84
C GLU A 16 4.96 11.48 11.95
N LEU A 17 5.38 10.28 11.55
CA LEU A 17 6.80 9.90 11.51
C LEU A 17 7.57 10.72 10.46
N ALA A 18 6.97 10.96 9.29
CA ALA A 18 7.56 11.75 8.22
C ALA A 18 7.87 13.17 8.71
N ASP A 19 6.88 13.82 9.32
CA ASP A 19 7.00 15.16 9.89
C ASP A 19 8.02 15.19 11.03
N LYS A 20 7.93 14.23 11.97
CA LYS A 20 8.79 14.17 13.16
C LYS A 20 10.27 13.99 12.82
N TYR A 21 10.57 13.18 11.81
CA TYR A 21 11.95 12.84 11.45
C TYR A 21 12.42 13.50 10.16
N HIS A 22 11.66 14.47 9.62
CA HIS A 22 11.95 15.15 8.35
C HIS A 22 12.28 14.15 7.22
N SER A 23 11.45 13.12 7.09
CA SER A 23 11.69 11.98 6.20
C SER A 23 10.78 11.98 4.99
N ASN A 24 11.25 11.37 3.90
CA ASN A 24 10.48 11.22 2.67
C ASN A 24 9.48 10.06 2.81
N LEU A 25 8.20 10.34 2.61
CA LEU A 25 7.14 9.33 2.67
C LEU A 25 6.84 8.78 1.28
N PHE A 26 7.03 7.47 1.12
CA PHE A 26 6.69 6.72 -0.08
C PHE A 26 5.42 5.89 0.16
N GLU A 27 4.26 6.44 -0.21
CA GLU A 27 2.99 5.72 -0.18
C GLU A 27 2.88 4.74 -1.38
N LEU A 28 3.00 3.45 -1.12
CA LEU A 28 3.04 2.40 -2.16
C LEU A 28 1.70 2.17 -2.86
N ASP A 29 0.61 2.69 -2.29
CA ASP A 29 -0.70 2.71 -2.95
C ASP A 29 -0.72 3.65 -4.18
N ASN A 30 0.28 4.53 -4.34
CA ASN A 30 0.39 5.48 -5.46
C ASN A 30 0.52 4.82 -6.84
N LEU A 31 1.21 3.68 -6.96
CA LEU A 31 1.43 3.03 -8.26
C LEU A 31 0.12 2.75 -9.02
N GLY A 32 -0.97 2.43 -8.31
CA GLY A 32 -2.26 2.11 -8.90
C GLY A 32 -3.31 3.21 -8.87
N GLY A 33 -3.02 4.32 -8.18
CA GLY A 33 -4.06 5.24 -7.72
C GLY A 33 -4.44 6.34 -8.70
N PHE A 34 -3.48 6.86 -9.46
CA PHE A 34 -3.64 8.22 -9.99
C PHE A 34 -2.88 8.47 -11.30
N PHE A 35 -3.23 7.73 -12.36
CA PHE A 35 -2.69 8.06 -13.68
C PHE A 35 -3.16 9.47 -14.10
N GLY A 36 -2.25 10.44 -14.06
CA GLY A 36 -2.51 11.82 -14.49
C GLY A 36 -2.40 12.88 -13.38
N GLU A 37 -2.64 12.54 -12.10
CA GLU A 37 -2.52 13.51 -11.01
C GLU A 37 -1.05 13.84 -10.69
N TYR A 38 -0.12 12.96 -11.06
CA TYR A 38 1.32 13.13 -10.83
C TYR A 38 2.00 14.11 -11.77
N LYS A 39 1.36 14.48 -12.90
CA LYS A 39 2.04 15.27 -13.94
C LYS A 39 2.54 16.65 -13.45
N ASN A 40 1.93 17.19 -12.39
CA ASN A 40 2.28 18.49 -11.83
C ASN A 40 2.66 18.42 -10.34
N SER A 41 2.87 17.22 -9.79
CA SER A 41 3.24 17.12 -8.38
C SER A 41 4.75 17.31 -8.21
N THR A 42 5.13 18.06 -7.18
CA THR A 42 6.53 18.24 -6.76
C THR A 42 6.99 17.20 -5.75
N GLU A 43 6.11 16.29 -5.34
CA GLU A 43 6.48 15.22 -4.40
C GLU A 43 7.38 14.20 -5.09
N ILE A 44 8.50 13.87 -4.44
CA ILE A 44 9.53 12.97 -4.99
C ILE A 44 8.97 11.61 -5.41
N ILE A 45 8.03 11.05 -4.65
CA ILE A 45 7.42 9.75 -4.96
C ILE A 45 6.66 9.79 -6.30
N HIS A 46 6.07 10.93 -6.67
CA HIS A 46 5.34 11.10 -7.91
C HIS A 46 6.28 11.23 -9.12
N ILE A 47 7.41 11.93 -8.94
CA ILE A 47 8.49 12.01 -9.95
C ILE A 47 9.03 10.61 -10.22
N LEU A 48 9.41 9.89 -9.16
CA LEU A 48 9.92 8.52 -9.26
C LEU A 48 8.90 7.54 -9.85
N THR A 49 7.61 7.69 -9.51
CA THR A 49 6.54 6.91 -10.16
C THR A 49 6.53 7.16 -11.67
N GLY A 50 6.64 8.42 -12.09
CA GLY A 50 6.71 8.80 -13.50
C GLY A 50 7.90 8.16 -14.22
N GLU A 51 9.10 8.24 -13.63
CA GLU A 51 10.30 7.60 -14.18
C GLU A 51 10.17 6.08 -14.29
N PHE A 52 9.61 5.42 -13.27
CA PHE A 52 9.38 3.98 -13.29
C PHE A 52 8.42 3.59 -14.41
N LEU A 53 7.32 4.33 -14.60
CA LEU A 53 6.36 4.05 -15.66
C LEU A 53 6.92 4.30 -17.06
N GLN A 54 7.80 5.30 -17.24
CA GLN A 54 8.50 5.51 -18.51
C GLN A 54 9.40 4.32 -18.89
N LYS A 55 10.03 3.66 -17.89
CA LYS A 55 10.83 2.44 -18.09
C LYS A 55 9.98 1.19 -18.31
N HIS A 56 8.70 1.22 -17.96
CA HIS A 56 7.76 0.10 -18.02
C HIS A 56 6.45 0.51 -18.72
N PRO A 57 6.48 0.76 -20.05
CA PRO A 57 5.33 1.29 -20.80
C PRO A 57 4.12 0.32 -20.84
N ASP A 58 4.37 -0.98 -20.69
CA ASP A 58 3.33 -2.00 -20.52
C ASP A 58 2.52 -1.79 -19.24
N LEU A 59 3.21 -1.54 -18.12
CA LEU A 59 2.57 -1.18 -16.86
C LEU A 59 1.86 0.18 -16.96
N GLU A 60 2.49 1.16 -17.63
CA GLU A 60 1.86 2.47 -17.86
C GLU A 60 0.50 2.31 -18.55
N HIS A 61 0.42 1.47 -19.59
CA HIS A 61 -0.82 1.17 -20.30
C HIS A 61 -1.87 0.50 -19.39
N ILE A 62 -1.46 -0.44 -18.55
CA ILE A 62 -2.34 -1.11 -17.58
C ILE A 62 -2.94 -0.11 -16.59
N ILE A 63 -2.14 0.83 -16.08
CA ILE A 63 -2.62 1.85 -15.13
C ILE A 63 -3.53 2.86 -15.84
N ARG A 64 -3.15 3.31 -17.05
CA ARG A 64 -3.97 4.22 -17.90
C ARG A 64 -5.37 3.68 -18.16
N THR A 65 -5.50 2.37 -18.33
CA THR A 65 -6.78 1.69 -18.59
C THR A 65 -7.53 1.32 -17.30
N GLU A 66 -7.11 1.86 -16.15
CA GLU A 66 -7.61 1.54 -14.80
C GLU A 66 -7.62 0.04 -14.49
N ALA A 67 -6.80 -0.75 -15.21
CA ALA A 67 -6.74 -2.19 -15.07
C ALA A 67 -5.85 -2.62 -13.89
N TYR A 68 -5.08 -1.72 -13.28
CA TYR A 68 -4.19 -2.09 -12.17
C TYR A 68 -4.95 -2.59 -10.92
N VAL A 69 -6.10 -2.00 -10.60
CA VAL A 69 -6.98 -2.51 -9.52
C VAL A 69 -7.56 -3.88 -9.91
N ARG A 70 -7.84 -4.11 -11.20
CA ARG A 70 -8.29 -5.41 -11.70
C ARG A 70 -7.21 -6.47 -11.57
N LEU A 71 -5.94 -6.15 -11.82
CA LEU A 71 -4.82 -7.08 -11.60
C LEU A 71 -4.80 -7.57 -10.16
N LYS A 72 -4.96 -6.68 -9.17
CA LYS A 72 -5.00 -7.07 -7.75
C LYS A 72 -6.07 -8.13 -7.42
N ILE A 73 -7.15 -8.18 -8.20
CA ILE A 73 -8.29 -9.09 -8.00
C ILE A 73 -8.19 -10.34 -8.88
N GLN A 74 -7.80 -10.18 -10.15
CA GLN A 74 -7.90 -11.20 -11.21
C GLN A 74 -6.56 -11.86 -11.53
N ASN A 75 -5.44 -11.14 -11.39
CA ASN A 75 -4.09 -11.64 -11.66
C ASN A 75 -3.11 -11.16 -10.58
N PHE A 76 -3.24 -11.72 -9.38
CA PHE A 76 -2.48 -11.27 -8.22
C PHE A 76 -0.97 -11.46 -8.36
N GLU A 77 -0.52 -12.49 -9.08
CA GLU A 77 0.91 -12.72 -9.30
C GLU A 77 1.52 -11.65 -10.21
N GLU A 78 0.79 -11.19 -11.24
CA GLU A 78 1.24 -10.07 -12.07
C GLU A 78 1.25 -8.75 -11.28
N TYR A 79 0.20 -8.49 -10.49
CA TYR A 79 0.17 -7.36 -9.56
C TYR A 79 1.37 -7.38 -8.59
N LYS A 80 1.68 -8.56 -8.04
CA LYS A 80 2.81 -8.78 -7.14
C LYS A 80 4.14 -8.57 -7.83
N ARG A 81 4.31 -9.04 -9.08
CA ARG A 81 5.50 -8.80 -9.90
C ARG A 81 5.76 -7.31 -10.08
N TRP A 82 4.77 -6.55 -10.53
CA TRP A 82 4.90 -5.12 -10.73
C TRP A 82 5.17 -4.36 -9.43
N THR A 83 4.44 -4.69 -8.38
CA THR A 83 4.64 -4.08 -7.07
C THR A 83 6.05 -4.35 -6.52
N LYS A 84 6.58 -5.56 -6.70
CA LYS A 84 7.97 -5.88 -6.32
C LYS A 84 8.96 -5.01 -7.10
N LEU A 85 8.88 -4.99 -8.43
CA LEU A 85 9.78 -4.18 -9.26
C LEU A 85 9.77 -2.71 -8.87
N TYR A 86 8.58 -2.16 -8.61
CA TYR A 86 8.43 -0.79 -8.17
C TYR A 86 9.06 -0.52 -6.82
N VAL A 87 8.86 -1.41 -5.84
CA VAL A 87 9.44 -1.22 -4.51
C VAL A 87 10.95 -1.38 -4.54
N GLU A 88 11.51 -2.32 -5.31
CA GLU A 88 12.97 -2.41 -5.49
C GLU A 88 13.53 -1.12 -6.12
N PHE A 89 12.88 -0.59 -7.16
CA PHE A 89 13.28 0.69 -7.77
C PHE A 89 13.31 1.84 -6.75
N LEU A 90 12.29 1.94 -5.89
CA LEU A 90 12.26 2.96 -4.83
C LEU A 90 13.30 2.70 -3.72
N LYS A 91 13.57 1.43 -3.38
CA LYS A 91 14.62 1.06 -2.43
C LYS A 91 15.99 1.46 -2.97
N ASP A 92 16.27 1.16 -4.23
CA ASP A 92 17.52 1.54 -4.89
C ASP A 92 17.70 3.06 -4.85
N TYR A 93 16.64 3.83 -5.12
CA TYR A 93 16.68 5.28 -4.94
C TYR A 93 17.02 5.66 -3.49
N ALA A 94 16.30 5.11 -2.51
CA ALA A 94 16.49 5.44 -1.10
C ALA A 94 17.90 5.11 -0.56
N TYR A 95 18.52 4.00 -1.00
CA TYR A 95 19.89 3.65 -0.58
C TYR A 95 20.96 4.54 -1.19
N ASN A 96 20.70 5.16 -2.35
CA ASN A 96 21.65 6.01 -3.07
C ASN A 96 21.48 7.50 -2.75
N HIS A 97 20.60 7.86 -1.82
CA HIS A 97 20.34 9.25 -1.44
C HIS A 97 20.38 9.42 0.07
N ASP A 98 20.92 10.54 0.51
CA ASP A 98 20.94 10.89 1.92
C ASP A 98 19.54 11.20 2.43
N GLY A 99 19.21 10.67 3.61
CA GLY A 99 17.97 10.94 4.31
C GLY A 99 17.27 9.68 4.78
N LEU A 100 16.20 9.88 5.54
CA LEU A 100 15.33 8.81 6.00
C LEU A 100 14.14 8.67 5.05
N PHE A 101 13.83 7.43 4.67
CA PHE A 101 12.72 7.09 3.77
C PHE A 101 11.73 6.18 4.49
N ILE A 102 10.45 6.55 4.47
CA ILE A 102 9.37 5.79 5.05
C ILE A 102 8.54 5.18 3.93
N PHE A 103 8.59 3.86 3.80
CA PHE A 103 7.74 3.11 2.89
C PHE A 103 6.44 2.72 3.60
N GLU A 104 5.30 3.14 3.06
CA GLU A 104 3.96 2.89 3.63
C GLU A 104 3.12 2.07 2.66
N GLY A 105 2.48 1.00 3.13
CA GLY A 105 1.53 0.28 2.28
C GLY A 105 1.17 -1.12 2.75
N THR A 106 0.05 -1.64 2.25
CA THR A 106 -0.31 -3.07 2.42
C THR A 106 0.58 -3.98 1.58
N GLN A 107 1.16 -3.42 0.52
CA GLN A 107 2.06 -4.02 -0.45
C GLN A 107 3.25 -4.69 0.23
N ILE A 108 3.70 -4.13 1.36
CA ILE A 108 4.84 -4.61 2.15
C ILE A 108 4.63 -6.07 2.58
N PHE A 109 3.54 -6.38 3.29
CA PHE A 109 3.28 -7.76 3.73
C PHE A 109 2.69 -8.66 2.64
N LYS A 110 2.11 -8.07 1.59
CA LYS A 110 1.41 -8.81 0.53
C LYS A 110 2.32 -9.24 -0.62
N CYS A 111 3.25 -8.37 -0.99
CA CYS A 111 4.00 -8.52 -2.24
C CYS A 111 5.48 -8.80 -1.99
N ILE A 112 6.02 -8.41 -0.85
CA ILE A 112 7.46 -8.49 -0.56
C ILE A 112 7.71 -9.61 0.44
N ASP A 113 8.81 -10.33 0.27
CA ASP A 113 9.22 -11.35 1.23
C ASP A 113 9.68 -10.70 2.53
N ALA A 114 9.24 -11.23 3.68
CA ALA A 114 9.66 -10.77 5.01
C ALA A 114 11.19 -10.73 5.16
N LYS A 115 11.91 -11.66 4.51
CA LYS A 115 13.38 -11.71 4.53
C LYS A 115 14.04 -10.45 3.95
N LYS A 116 13.37 -9.74 3.04
CA LYS A 116 13.90 -8.51 2.43
C LYS A 116 13.87 -7.29 3.36
N PHE A 117 13.33 -7.45 4.56
CA PHE A 117 13.27 -6.43 5.60
C PHE A 117 14.06 -6.81 6.85
N ALA A 118 14.89 -7.86 6.80
CA ALA A 118 15.65 -8.31 7.98
C ALA A 118 16.54 -7.17 8.54
N ASP A 119 17.14 -6.40 7.64
CA ASP A 119 18.09 -5.33 8.01
C ASP A 119 17.43 -3.95 8.21
N ASP A 120 16.13 -3.83 7.92
CA ASP A 120 15.43 -2.54 7.95
C ASP A 120 14.32 -2.51 9.03
N PRO A 121 14.15 -1.39 9.75
CA PRO A 121 13.09 -1.29 10.76
C PRO A 121 11.70 -1.37 10.12
N ILE A 122 10.84 -2.22 10.68
CA ILE A 122 9.45 -2.40 10.26
C ILE A 122 8.48 -2.14 11.42
N LEU A 123 7.53 -1.23 11.20
CA LEU A 123 6.42 -0.94 12.09
C LEU A 123 5.14 -1.57 11.52
N ILE A 124 4.50 -2.43 12.32
CA ILE A 124 3.25 -3.10 11.94
C ILE A 124 2.12 -2.56 12.81
N ILE A 125 1.20 -1.79 12.21
CA ILE A 125 0.08 -1.17 12.91
C ILE A 125 -1.02 -2.20 13.15
N GLY A 126 -1.05 -2.74 14.37
CA GLY A 126 -2.11 -3.60 14.87
C GLY A 126 -3.38 -2.79 15.16
N THR A 127 -4.50 -3.19 14.57
CA THR A 127 -5.84 -2.72 14.96
C THR A 127 -6.82 -3.85 14.74
N SER A 128 -7.85 -3.95 15.58
CA SER A 128 -8.94 -4.92 15.38
C SER A 128 -9.45 -4.86 13.94
N SER A 129 -9.58 -6.03 13.31
CA SER A 129 -10.03 -6.15 11.92
C SER A 129 -11.42 -5.53 11.72
N PHE A 130 -12.28 -5.66 12.72
CA PHE A 130 -13.60 -5.05 12.74
C PHE A 130 -13.54 -3.51 12.77
N ILE A 131 -12.68 -2.95 13.62
CA ILE A 131 -12.49 -1.49 13.71
C ILE A 131 -11.94 -0.94 12.39
N SER A 132 -10.95 -1.62 11.81
CA SER A 132 -10.35 -1.25 10.52
C SER A 132 -11.38 -1.27 9.39
N MET A 133 -12.24 -2.30 9.36
CA MET A 133 -13.36 -2.39 8.41
C MET A 133 -14.35 -1.23 8.58
N ILE A 134 -14.77 -0.90 9.80
CA ILE A 134 -15.67 0.24 10.07
C ILE A 134 -15.04 1.55 9.59
N ARG A 135 -13.76 1.78 9.91
CA ARG A 135 -13.03 2.99 9.50
C ARG A 135 -12.96 3.10 7.98
N ARG A 136 -12.70 1.98 7.28
CA ARG A 136 -12.71 1.92 5.81
C ARG A 136 -14.07 2.30 5.22
N ILE A 137 -15.16 1.75 5.75
CA ILE A 137 -16.53 2.06 5.31
C ILE A 137 -16.84 3.55 5.51
N LYS A 138 -16.52 4.10 6.70
CA LYS A 138 -16.70 5.52 7.01
C LYS A 138 -15.93 6.42 6.03
N ARG A 139 -14.70 6.04 5.64
CA ARG A 139 -13.88 6.78 4.67
C ARG A 139 -14.53 6.80 3.28
N HIS A 140 -14.93 5.64 2.76
CA HIS A 140 -15.60 5.58 1.44
C HIS A 140 -16.89 6.39 1.44
N TYR A 141 -17.70 6.28 2.49
CA TYR A 141 -18.91 7.06 2.63
C TYR A 141 -18.65 8.58 2.55
N ARG A 142 -17.62 9.10 3.22
CA ARG A 142 -17.27 10.52 3.17
C ARG A 142 -16.85 10.98 1.77
N LEU A 143 -16.06 10.18 1.05
CA LEU A 143 -15.61 10.48 -0.31
C LEU A 143 -16.79 10.49 -1.30
N ASP A 144 -17.72 9.55 -1.15
CA ASP A 144 -18.86 9.42 -2.07
C ASP A 144 -20.00 10.40 -1.76
N LYS A 145 -20.19 10.79 -0.49
CA LYS A 145 -21.12 11.87 -0.12
C LYS A 145 -20.72 13.18 -0.82
N LYS A 146 -19.41 13.45 -0.97
CA LYS A 146 -18.91 14.59 -1.75
C LYS A 146 -19.23 14.48 -3.25
N LYS A 147 -19.51 13.27 -3.78
CA LYS A 147 -19.77 13.00 -5.21
C LYS A 147 -21.26 12.88 -5.59
N ASN A 148 -22.20 13.21 -4.69
CA ASN A 148 -23.65 13.37 -4.98
C ASN A 148 -24.38 12.19 -5.70
N LYS A 149 -23.99 10.93 -5.48
CA LYS A 149 -24.67 9.78 -6.12
C LYS A 149 -25.94 9.34 -5.36
N LYS A 150 -27.14 9.58 -5.93
CA LYS A 150 -28.43 9.06 -5.42
C LYS A 150 -28.48 7.52 -5.50
N GLY A 151 -29.08 6.86 -4.49
CA GLY A 151 -29.32 5.40 -4.49
C GLY A 151 -28.11 4.50 -4.15
N PHE A 152 -26.96 5.09 -3.82
CA PHE A 152 -25.71 4.37 -3.52
C PHE A 152 -25.81 3.45 -2.28
N PHE A 153 -26.52 3.90 -1.24
CA PHE A 153 -26.38 3.38 0.12
C PHE A 153 -26.63 1.87 0.25
N LYS A 154 -27.65 1.31 -0.40
CA LYS A 154 -28.01 -0.09 -0.17
C LYS A 154 -27.16 -1.05 -1.01
N LYS A 155 -26.96 -0.74 -2.30
CA LYS A 155 -26.23 -1.61 -3.25
C LYS A 155 -24.72 -1.51 -3.08
N HIS A 156 -24.17 -0.30 -2.93
CA HIS A 156 -22.74 -0.13 -2.79
C HIS A 156 -22.23 -0.43 -1.39
N LEU A 157 -22.98 -0.13 -0.31
CA LEU A 157 -22.54 -0.50 1.04
C LEU A 157 -22.47 -2.02 1.20
N TRP A 158 -23.44 -2.77 0.67
CA TRP A 158 -23.40 -4.24 0.70
C TRP A 158 -22.25 -4.81 -0.12
N LYS A 159 -22.04 -4.31 -1.35
CA LYS A 159 -20.89 -4.70 -2.16
C LYS A 159 -19.57 -4.37 -1.47
N LEU A 160 -19.46 -3.18 -0.87
CA LEU A 160 -18.27 -2.71 -0.17
C LEU A 160 -18.04 -3.47 1.13
N LEU A 161 -19.10 -3.85 1.84
CA LEU A 161 -19.04 -4.75 3.01
C LEU A 161 -18.58 -6.15 2.62
N ASN A 162 -19.11 -6.71 1.54
CA ASN A 162 -18.71 -8.05 1.07
C ASN A 162 -17.28 -8.05 0.54
N ASP A 163 -16.92 -7.07 -0.29
CA ASP A 163 -15.56 -6.90 -0.81
C ASP A 163 -14.58 -6.60 0.32
N SER A 164 -14.97 -5.75 1.29
CA SER A 164 -14.16 -5.48 2.46
C SER A 164 -14.03 -6.72 3.32
N LYS A 165 -15.09 -7.44 3.66
CA LYS A 165 -15.00 -8.66 4.49
C LYS A 165 -14.12 -9.70 3.83
N ARG A 166 -14.32 -9.97 2.54
CA ARG A 166 -13.55 -10.96 1.78
C ARG A 166 -12.06 -10.58 1.69
N LEU A 167 -11.76 -9.36 1.24
CA LEU A 167 -10.39 -8.90 1.07
C LEU A 167 -9.70 -8.67 2.41
N HIS A 168 -10.39 -8.08 3.39
CA HIS A 168 -9.82 -7.76 4.69
C HIS A 168 -9.56 -9.01 5.54
N PHE A 169 -10.37 -10.07 5.41
CA PHE A 169 -10.07 -11.33 6.08
C PHE A 169 -8.87 -12.03 5.45
N LYS A 170 -8.78 -12.04 4.11
CA LYS A 170 -7.59 -12.52 3.40
C LYS A 170 -6.35 -11.73 3.80
N ASP A 171 -6.42 -10.40 3.77
CA ASP A 171 -5.33 -9.50 4.17
C ASP A 171 -4.93 -9.72 5.64
N PHE A 172 -5.87 -10.07 6.53
CA PHE A 172 -5.60 -10.41 7.92
C PHE A 172 -4.80 -11.70 8.06
N ILE A 173 -5.17 -12.75 7.30
CA ILE A 173 -4.40 -14.00 7.28
C ILE A 173 -2.99 -13.74 6.76
N GLU A 174 -2.87 -13.05 5.61
CA GLU A 174 -1.59 -12.69 5.00
C GLU A 174 -0.70 -11.88 5.96
N LEU A 175 -1.27 -10.91 6.69
CA LEU A 175 -0.54 -10.13 7.68
C LEU A 175 -0.04 -10.98 8.86
N ASN A 176 -0.86 -11.91 9.35
CA ASN A 176 -0.45 -12.81 10.44
C ASN A 176 0.63 -13.80 9.99
N GLU A 177 0.56 -14.30 8.76
CA GLU A 177 1.63 -15.13 8.18
C GLU A 177 2.92 -14.34 8.03
N PHE A 178 2.83 -13.09 7.59
CA PHE A 178 3.96 -12.18 7.52
C PHE A 178 4.60 -11.93 8.89
N LEU A 179 3.79 -11.64 9.92
CA LEU A 179 4.24 -11.49 11.31
C LEU A 179 5.01 -12.71 11.81
N LYS A 180 4.45 -13.92 11.62
CA LYS A 180 5.12 -15.17 11.99
C LYS A 180 6.48 -15.36 11.30
N LYS A 181 6.59 -14.94 10.03
CA LYS A 181 7.86 -15.00 9.28
C LYS A 181 8.88 -14.01 9.82
N CYS A 182 8.46 -12.78 10.13
CA CYS A 182 9.34 -11.79 10.75
C CYS A 182 9.86 -12.27 12.12
N GLU A 183 8.98 -12.82 12.97
CA GLU A 183 9.36 -13.38 14.27
C GLU A 183 10.34 -14.55 14.14
N LYS A 184 10.16 -15.40 13.12
CA LYS A 184 11.05 -16.52 12.86
C LYS A 184 12.45 -16.03 12.44
N ASN A 185 12.53 -15.12 11.47
CA ASN A 185 13.81 -14.60 10.98
C ASN A 185 14.62 -13.95 12.12
N GLN A 186 13.96 -13.17 12.99
CA GLN A 186 14.61 -12.55 14.16
C GLN A 186 15.16 -13.56 15.19
N ARG A 187 14.66 -14.80 15.21
CA ARG A 187 15.19 -15.86 16.07
C ARG A 187 16.37 -16.57 15.43
N ASP A 188 16.29 -16.80 14.12
CA ASP A 188 17.35 -17.47 13.36
C ASP A 188 18.62 -16.60 13.31
N ASP A 189 18.50 -15.26 13.28
CA ASP A 189 19.66 -14.33 13.31
C ASP A 189 20.35 -14.22 14.70
N LYS A 190 19.80 -14.85 15.75
CA LYS A 190 20.34 -14.82 17.12
C LYS A 190 21.11 -16.09 17.52
N ILE A 191 21.20 -17.06 16.62
CA ILE A 191 21.86 -18.37 16.83
C ILE A 191 23.17 -18.39 16.05
#